data_AF-A0A8B6GQD8-F1
#
_entry.id   AF-A0A8B6GQD8-F1
#
_cell.length_a   1.000
_cell.length_b   1.000
_cell.length_c   1.000
_cell.angle_alpha   90.00
_cell.angle_beta   90.00
_cell.angle_gamma   90.00
#
_symmetry.space_group_name_H-M   'P 1'
#
loop_
_entity.id
_entity.type
_entity.pdbx_description
1 polymer ?
#
loop_
_entity_poly.entity_id
_entity_poly.type
_entity_poly.pdbx_seq_one_letter_code
_entity_poly.pdbx_strand_id
1 'polypeptide(L)'
;MLVFSTQDNLYHLAAADTIYCDGTFYFCPTLFYQLYTFHAKVDGTMFPLVYSFLPGKYQQMYTRLLTIIKDLCNQFNILLQPAKMFLDYEIAIRNAATSVFPDINIKGCFFPYTQCIWRNAQKHGLQTEYNEKGDIHQLVRRAAVLSLLPPNTIEDVWFNALEDSDDSDTTKPTPTFTDYVTSY
;
A
#
# COMPACT_ATOMS: atom_id res chain seq x y z
N MET A 1 -20.77 3.48 8.24
CA MET A 1 -20.01 3.33 6.99
C MET A 1 -20.95 3.67 5.85
N LEU A 2 -20.45 4.39 4.84
CA LEU A 2 -21.19 4.70 3.61
C LEU A 2 -20.39 4.18 2.42
N VAL A 3 -21.05 3.61 1.42
CA VAL A 3 -20.42 3.07 0.21
C VAL A 3 -21.15 3.66 -1.00
N PHE A 4 -20.40 4.21 -1.94
CA PHE A 4 -20.91 4.84 -3.16
C PHE A 4 -20.28 4.18 -4.37
N SER A 5 -21.12 3.76 -5.31
CA SER A 5 -20.74 3.23 -6.61
C SER A 5 -21.94 3.34 -7.55
N THR A 6 -21.70 3.27 -8.85
CA THR A 6 -22.73 3.02 -9.86
C THR A 6 -22.71 1.55 -10.26
N GLN A 7 -23.77 1.08 -10.92
CA GLN A 7 -23.81 -0.27 -11.47
C GLN A 7 -22.68 -0.48 -12.50
N ASP A 8 -22.46 0.49 -13.39
CA ASP A 8 -21.39 0.44 -14.40
C ASP A 8 -19.99 0.35 -13.75
N ASN A 9 -19.76 1.10 -12.68
CA ASN A 9 -18.51 1.02 -11.92
C ASN A 9 -18.30 -0.36 -11.31
N LEU A 10 -19.36 -1.00 -10.80
CA LEU A 10 -19.27 -2.37 -10.26
C LEU A 10 -18.98 -3.39 -11.37
N TYR A 11 -19.53 -3.22 -12.57
CA TYR A 11 -19.17 -4.05 -13.73
C TYR A 11 -17.68 -3.91 -14.07
N HIS A 12 -17.17 -2.67 -14.16
CA HIS A 12 -15.74 -2.45 -14.43
C HIS A 12 -14.84 -3.00 -13.32
N LEU A 13 -15.27 -2.89 -12.06
CA LEU A 13 -14.51 -3.42 -10.92
C LEU A 13 -14.42 -4.94 -10.96
N ALA A 14 -15.53 -5.61 -11.30
CA ALA A 14 -15.60 -7.07 -11.39
C ALA A 14 -14.91 -7.64 -12.63
N ALA A 15 -14.92 -6.89 -13.74
CA ALA A 15 -14.22 -7.26 -14.97
C ALA A 15 -12.70 -7.16 -14.85
N ALA A 16 -12.18 -6.47 -13.84
CA ALA A 16 -10.76 -6.28 -13.65
C ALA A 16 -10.10 -7.45 -12.88
N ASP A 17 -9.02 -8.00 -13.43
CA ASP A 17 -8.21 -9.01 -12.73
C ASP A 17 -7.52 -8.46 -11.49
N THR A 18 -7.21 -7.15 -11.49
CA THR A 18 -6.44 -6.48 -10.45
C THR A 18 -7.19 -5.27 -9.92
N ILE A 19 -7.43 -5.25 -8.61
CA ILE A 19 -8.02 -4.14 -7.88
C ILE A 19 -6.94 -3.45 -7.06
N TYR A 20 -6.96 -2.12 -7.04
CA TYR A 20 -6.07 -1.30 -6.24
C TYR A 20 -6.91 -0.58 -5.18
N CYS A 21 -6.49 -0.64 -3.92
CA CYS A 21 -7.20 0.00 -2.84
C CYS A 21 -6.32 1.05 -2.17
N ASP A 22 -6.90 2.19 -1.82
CA ASP A 22 -6.19 3.28 -1.15
C ASP A 22 -7.08 3.95 -0.10
N GLY A 23 -6.48 4.26 1.05
CA GLY A 23 -7.12 4.96 2.16
C GLY A 23 -6.54 6.36 2.34
N THR A 24 -7.38 7.38 2.26
CA THR A 24 -6.99 8.78 2.50
C THR A 24 -7.74 9.41 3.68
N PHE A 25 -7.01 10.15 4.51
CA PHE A 25 -7.49 10.75 5.74
C PHE A 25 -7.81 12.25 5.59
N TYR A 26 -7.16 12.92 4.65
CA TYR A 26 -7.15 14.38 4.54
C TYR A 26 -8.51 14.97 4.13
N PHE A 27 -9.34 14.21 3.41
CA PHE A 27 -10.63 14.65 2.86
C PHE A 27 -11.84 14.02 3.55
N CYS A 28 -11.65 13.48 4.76
CA CYS A 28 -12.70 12.72 5.44
C CYS A 28 -13.57 13.64 6.32
N PRO A 29 -14.92 13.62 6.19
CA PRO A 29 -15.80 14.35 7.10
C PRO A 29 -15.59 13.89 8.56
N THR A 30 -15.80 14.79 9.53
CA THR A 30 -15.53 14.56 10.96
C THR A 30 -16.19 13.31 11.56
N LEU A 31 -17.28 12.83 10.94
CA LEU A 31 -18.00 11.62 11.38
C LEU A 31 -17.33 10.30 10.96
N PHE A 32 -16.30 10.36 10.11
CA PHE A 32 -15.63 9.20 9.56
C PHE A 32 -14.11 9.33 9.76
N TYR A 33 -13.45 8.18 9.84
CA TYR A 33 -12.01 8.08 10.07
C TYR A 33 -11.21 8.20 8.76
N GLN A 34 -11.72 7.62 7.67
CA GLN A 34 -11.05 7.64 6.37
C GLN A 34 -12.04 7.54 5.19
N LEU A 35 -11.64 8.11 4.07
CA LEU A 35 -12.17 7.77 2.75
C LEU A 35 -11.32 6.63 2.17
N TYR A 36 -11.96 5.50 1.89
CA TYR A 36 -11.34 4.32 1.30
C TYR A 36 -11.89 4.13 -0.12
N THR A 37 -11.00 3.87 -1.07
CA THR A 37 -11.34 3.84 -2.49
C THR A 37 -10.84 2.57 -3.16
N PHE A 38 -11.60 2.08 -4.14
CA PHE A 38 -11.25 0.94 -4.97
C PHE A 38 -11.13 1.37 -6.41
N HIS A 39 -10.00 1.09 -7.01
CA HIS A 39 -9.63 1.48 -8.35
C HIS A 39 -9.37 0.25 -9.21
N ALA A 40 -9.65 0.36 -10.50
CA ALA A 40 -9.25 -0.60 -11.50
C ALA A 40 -8.88 0.09 -12.81
N LYS A 41 -8.16 -0.62 -13.68
CA LYS A 41 -7.87 -0.14 -15.03
C LYS A 41 -9.04 -0.44 -15.96
N VAL A 42 -9.58 0.59 -16.59
CA VAL A 42 -10.55 0.50 -17.68
C VAL A 42 -9.89 1.07 -18.92
N ASP A 43 -9.76 0.26 -19.97
CA ASP A 43 -9.09 0.62 -21.24
C ASP A 43 -7.70 1.24 -21.03
N GLY A 44 -6.92 0.65 -20.12
CA GLY A 44 -5.55 1.07 -19.80
C GLY A 44 -5.45 2.26 -18.83
N THR A 45 -6.55 2.94 -18.52
CA THR A 45 -6.59 4.10 -17.62
C THR A 45 -7.10 3.71 -16.23
N MET A 46 -6.48 4.24 -15.17
CA MET A 46 -6.89 3.95 -13.80
C MET A 46 -8.10 4.81 -13.41
N PHE A 47 -9.18 4.17 -12.95
CA PHE A 47 -10.36 4.87 -12.47
C PHE A 47 -10.72 4.49 -11.05
N PRO A 48 -11.16 5.45 -10.22
CA PRO A 48 -11.86 5.16 -8.99
C PRO A 48 -13.30 4.73 -9.24
N LEU A 49 -13.62 3.51 -8.81
CA LEU A 49 -14.91 2.87 -9.10
C LEU A 49 -15.82 2.81 -7.88
N VAL A 50 -15.25 2.59 -6.69
CA VAL A 50 -16.00 2.57 -5.43
C VAL A 50 -15.36 3.52 -4.44
N TYR A 51 -16.20 4.33 -3.78
CA TYR A 51 -15.82 5.24 -2.71
C TYR A 51 -16.50 4.81 -1.42
N SER A 52 -15.80 4.88 -0.30
CA SER A 52 -16.35 4.44 0.97
C SER A 52 -15.87 5.27 2.15
N PHE A 53 -16.79 5.77 2.97
CA PHE A 53 -16.44 6.40 4.24
C PHE A 53 -16.48 5.37 5.37
N LEU A 54 -15.33 5.14 5.99
CA LEU A 54 -15.16 4.18 7.07
C LEU A 54 -15.02 4.91 8.41
N PRO A 55 -15.68 4.44 9.48
CA PRO A 55 -15.54 5.03 10.81
C PRO A 55 -14.30 4.53 11.57
N GLY A 56 -13.50 3.61 10.97
CA GLY A 56 -12.29 3.08 11.57
C GLY A 56 -11.50 2.19 10.60
N LYS A 57 -10.42 1.57 11.11
CA LYS A 57 -9.49 0.74 10.32
C LYS A 57 -9.27 -0.68 10.88
N TYR A 58 -10.28 -1.20 11.56
CA TYR A 58 -10.24 -2.54 12.14
C TYR A 58 -10.57 -3.60 11.09
N GLN A 59 -10.03 -4.82 11.24
CA GLN A 59 -10.26 -5.92 10.29
C GLN A 59 -11.76 -6.16 10.05
N GLN A 60 -12.58 -6.18 11.10
CA GLN A 60 -14.03 -6.35 10.98
C GLN A 60 -14.71 -5.29 10.10
N MET A 61 -14.23 -4.05 10.14
CA MET A 61 -14.74 -2.97 9.30
C MET A 61 -14.40 -3.20 7.83
N TYR A 62 -13.16 -3.59 7.54
CA TYR A 62 -12.74 -3.91 6.19
C TYR A 62 -13.44 -5.16 5.64
N THR A 63 -13.60 -6.21 6.46
CA THR A 63 -14.38 -7.39 6.08
C THR A 63 -15.80 -6.99 5.71
N ARG A 64 -16.45 -6.18 6.56
CA ARG A 64 -17.80 -5.68 6.29
C ARG A 64 -17.88 -4.87 4.99
N LEU A 65 -16.90 -3.99 4.73
CA LEU A 65 -16.83 -3.21 3.50
C LEU A 65 -16.76 -4.11 2.26
N LEU A 66 -15.81 -5.04 2.25
CA LEU A 66 -15.61 -5.94 1.12
C LEU A 66 -16.83 -6.84 0.89
N THR A 67 -17.47 -7.32 1.97
CA THR A 67 -18.74 -8.06 1.87
C THR A 67 -19.85 -7.20 1.28
N ILE A 68 -20.01 -5.94 1.71
CA ILE A 68 -21.02 -5.03 1.13
C ILE A 68 -20.80 -4.85 -0.38
N ILE A 69 -19.55 -4.65 -0.81
CA ILE A 69 -19.24 -4.48 -2.24
C ILE A 69 -19.57 -5.77 -3.01
N LYS A 70 -19.19 -6.93 -2.47
CA LYS A 70 -19.50 -8.24 -3.06
C LYS A 70 -21.01 -8.46 -3.17
N ASP A 71 -21.77 -8.12 -2.13
CA ASP A 71 -23.22 -8.24 -2.10
C ASP A 71 -23.89 -7.27 -3.09
N LEU A 72 -23.40 -6.04 -3.21
CA LEU A 72 -23.86 -5.08 -4.23
C LEU A 72 -23.63 -5.62 -5.64
N CYS A 73 -22.46 -6.20 -5.93
CA CYS A 73 -22.22 -6.87 -7.22
C CYS A 73 -23.22 -8.01 -7.46
N ASN A 74 -23.44 -8.87 -6.44
CA ASN A 74 -24.37 -9.99 -6.54
C ASN A 74 -25.82 -9.54 -6.82
N GLN A 75 -26.26 -8.41 -6.24
CA GLN A 75 -27.60 -7.84 -6.50
C GLN A 75 -27.82 -7.51 -7.98
N PHE A 76 -26.76 -7.16 -8.71
CA PHE A 76 -26.79 -6.91 -10.15
C PHE A 76 -26.38 -8.12 -11.00
N ASN A 77 -26.31 -9.32 -10.40
CA ASN A 77 -25.82 -10.55 -11.02
C ASN A 77 -24.38 -10.45 -11.56
N ILE A 78 -23.54 -9.68 -10.86
CA ILE A 78 -22.13 -9.49 -11.18
C ILE A 78 -21.29 -10.33 -10.20
N LEU A 79 -20.46 -11.24 -10.72
CA LEU A 79 -19.53 -12.00 -9.88
C LEU A 79 -18.26 -11.17 -9.63
N LEU A 80 -18.07 -10.73 -8.40
CA LEU A 80 -16.81 -10.10 -7.99
C LEU A 80 -15.83 -11.15 -7.45
N GLN A 81 -14.84 -11.50 -8.27
CA GLN A 81 -13.76 -12.44 -7.92
C GLN A 81 -12.42 -11.96 -8.48
N PRO A 82 -11.81 -10.93 -7.88
CA PRO A 82 -10.51 -10.42 -8.34
C PRO A 82 -9.42 -11.49 -8.17
N ALA A 83 -8.47 -11.54 -9.10
CA ALA A 83 -7.30 -12.41 -9.00
C ALA A 83 -6.20 -11.80 -8.14
N LYS A 84 -6.08 -10.45 -8.14
CA LYS A 84 -5.07 -9.71 -7.40
C LYS A 84 -5.65 -8.47 -6.73
N MET A 85 -5.12 -8.16 -5.55
CA MET A 85 -5.44 -6.92 -4.86
C MET A 85 -4.15 -6.23 -4.39
N PHE A 86 -3.97 -4.97 -4.79
CA PHE A 86 -2.93 -4.11 -4.25
C PHE A 86 -3.46 -3.38 -3.03
N LEU A 87 -2.86 -3.68 -1.89
CA LEU A 87 -3.28 -3.17 -0.58
C LEU A 87 -2.09 -2.52 0.14
N ASP A 88 -2.43 -1.60 1.04
CA ASP A 88 -1.50 -1.13 2.06
C ASP A 88 -0.96 -2.29 2.91
N TYR A 89 0.15 -2.06 3.59
CA TYR A 89 0.77 -3.05 4.48
C TYR A 89 0.05 -3.20 5.83
N GLU A 90 -1.11 -2.56 6.00
CA GLU A 90 -1.94 -2.75 7.20
C GLU A 90 -2.51 -4.19 7.26
N ILE A 91 -2.19 -4.92 8.34
CA ILE A 91 -2.63 -6.31 8.56
C ILE A 91 -4.16 -6.45 8.49
N ALA A 92 -4.88 -5.45 9.01
CA ALA A 92 -6.34 -5.48 9.12
C ALA A 92 -7.05 -5.65 7.77
N ILE A 93 -6.66 -4.88 6.74
CA ILE A 93 -7.28 -4.98 5.41
C ILE A 93 -6.84 -6.25 4.68
N ARG A 94 -5.59 -6.69 4.87
CA ARG A 94 -5.07 -7.91 4.24
C ARG A 94 -5.81 -9.15 4.73
N ASN A 95 -5.95 -9.28 6.05
CA ASN A 95 -6.73 -10.37 6.66
C ASN A 95 -8.19 -10.33 6.21
N ALA A 96 -8.78 -9.13 6.11
CA ALA A 96 -10.14 -8.98 5.62
C ALA A 96 -10.27 -9.43 4.15
N ALA A 97 -9.31 -9.07 3.29
CA ALA A 97 -9.30 -9.47 1.88
C ALA A 97 -9.20 -10.99 1.72
N THR A 98 -8.25 -11.64 2.40
CA THR A 98 -8.14 -13.12 2.39
C THR A 98 -9.39 -13.79 2.95
N SER A 99 -10.04 -13.20 3.95
CA SER A 99 -11.28 -13.73 4.51
C SER A 99 -12.47 -13.66 3.54
N VAL A 100 -12.57 -12.61 2.71
CA VAL A 100 -13.71 -12.41 1.77
C VAL A 100 -13.45 -13.03 0.40
N PHE A 101 -12.18 -13.11 0.01
CA PHE A 101 -11.69 -13.67 -1.25
C PHE A 101 -10.54 -14.66 -0.95
N PRO A 102 -10.85 -15.94 -0.65
CA PRO A 102 -9.83 -16.90 -0.20
C PRO A 102 -8.66 -17.11 -1.16
N ASP A 103 -8.92 -17.03 -2.47
CA ASP A 103 -7.92 -17.27 -3.52
C ASP A 103 -7.18 -16.00 -3.98
N ILE A 104 -7.35 -14.87 -3.28
CA ILE A 104 -6.78 -13.59 -3.69
C ILE A 104 -5.27 -13.53 -3.53
N ASN A 105 -4.56 -13.07 -4.56
CA ASN A 105 -3.13 -12.74 -4.45
C ASN A 105 -2.95 -11.29 -3.99
N ILE A 106 -2.59 -11.10 -2.73
CA ILE A 106 -2.36 -9.77 -2.15
C ILE A 106 -0.95 -9.29 -2.51
N LYS A 107 -0.87 -8.10 -3.08
CA LYS A 107 0.38 -7.37 -3.33
C LYS A 107 0.44 -6.11 -2.46
N GLY A 108 1.64 -5.76 -2.04
CA GLY A 108 1.89 -4.49 -1.37
C GLY A 108 1.87 -3.34 -2.37
N CYS A 109 1.19 -2.25 -2.02
CA CYS A 109 1.25 -1.03 -2.79
C CYS A 109 2.62 -0.35 -2.59
N PHE A 110 3.33 -0.09 -3.69
CA PHE A 110 4.64 0.56 -3.68
C PHE A 110 4.58 1.98 -3.12
N PHE A 111 3.48 2.70 -3.37
CA PHE A 111 3.34 4.10 -2.94
C PHE A 111 3.40 4.25 -1.40
N PRO A 112 2.53 3.62 -0.60
CA PRO A 112 2.65 3.65 0.86
C PRO A 112 3.98 3.12 1.38
N TYR A 113 4.57 2.10 0.73
CA TYR A 113 5.89 1.59 1.10
C TYR A 113 6.96 2.69 1.04
N THR A 114 7.07 3.40 -0.09
CA THR A 114 8.02 4.50 -0.23
C THR A 114 7.78 5.62 0.79
N GLN A 115 6.52 5.89 1.13
CA GLN A 115 6.16 6.88 2.15
C GLN A 115 6.57 6.44 3.56
N CYS A 116 6.53 5.14 3.88
CA CYS A 116 7.03 4.61 5.14
C CYS A 116 8.55 4.73 5.24
N ILE A 117 9.28 4.38 4.17
CA ILE A 117 10.73 4.56 4.10
C ILE A 117 11.11 6.02 4.30
N TRP A 118 10.43 6.94 3.61
CA TRP A 118 10.67 8.37 3.76
C TRP A 118 10.38 8.87 5.17
N ARG A 119 9.23 8.52 5.75
CA ARG A 119 8.89 8.88 7.13
C ARG A 119 9.89 8.33 8.15
N ASN A 120 10.45 7.14 7.90
CA ASN A 120 11.51 6.60 8.74
C ASN A 120 12.80 7.42 8.62
N ALA A 121 13.24 7.73 7.39
CA ALA A 121 14.39 8.61 7.17
C ALA A 121 14.21 9.96 7.89
N GLN A 122 13.01 10.53 7.81
CA GLN A 122 12.65 11.76 8.51
C GLN A 122 12.76 11.65 10.03
N LYS A 123 12.25 10.57 10.61
CA LYS A 123 12.30 10.29 12.05
C LYS A 123 13.74 10.19 12.57
N HIS A 124 14.66 9.69 11.74
CA HIS A 124 16.07 9.56 12.06
C HIS A 124 16.90 10.81 11.68
N GLY A 125 16.25 11.92 11.32
CA GLY A 125 16.94 13.19 11.06
C GLY A 125 17.66 13.27 9.70
N LEU A 126 17.45 12.30 8.81
CA LEU A 126 18.15 12.22 7.53
C LEU A 126 17.63 13.22 6.47
N GLN A 127 16.69 14.12 6.80
CA GLN A 127 16.08 15.02 5.82
C GLN A 127 17.08 15.97 5.17
N THR A 128 17.89 16.63 6.00
CA THR A 128 18.90 17.57 5.53
C THR A 128 19.98 16.83 4.74
N GLU A 129 20.49 15.74 5.31
CA GLU A 129 21.53 14.91 4.67
C GLU A 129 21.06 14.26 3.36
N TYR A 130 19.78 13.89 3.24
CA TYR A 130 19.21 13.37 2.00
C TYR A 130 19.22 14.39 0.85
N ASN A 131 19.14 15.69 1.16
CA ASN A 131 19.17 16.76 0.15
C ASN A 131 20.60 17.23 -0.15
N GLU A 132 21.51 17.10 0.80
CA GLU A 132 22.86 17.66 0.74
C GLU A 132 23.93 16.63 0.41
N LYS A 133 23.74 15.36 0.78
CA LYS A 133 24.71 14.28 0.61
C LYS A 133 24.20 13.20 -0.34
N GLY A 134 24.97 12.94 -1.40
CA GLY A 134 24.58 12.03 -2.48
C GLY A 134 24.51 10.55 -2.08
N ASP A 135 25.33 10.14 -1.11
CA ASP A 135 25.35 8.82 -0.49
C ASP A 135 24.06 8.55 0.32
N ILE A 136 23.66 9.48 1.21
CA ILE A 136 22.42 9.37 1.98
C ILE A 136 21.19 9.45 1.07
N HIS A 137 21.25 10.30 0.04
CA HIS A 137 20.23 10.31 -1.02
C HIS A 137 20.08 8.92 -1.66
N GLN A 138 21.18 8.32 -2.10
CA GLN A 138 21.18 6.99 -2.70
C GLN A 138 20.71 5.91 -1.72
N LEU A 139 21.15 5.94 -0.46
CA LEU A 139 20.77 4.97 0.56
C LEU A 139 19.25 4.92 0.74
N VAL A 140 18.61 6.07 0.94
CA VAL A 140 17.15 6.15 1.13
C VAL A 140 16.41 5.74 -0.15
N ARG A 141 16.93 6.08 -1.33
CA ARG A 141 16.36 5.66 -2.61
C ARG A 141 16.49 4.15 -2.85
N ARG A 142 17.63 3.54 -2.52
CA ARG A 142 17.87 2.10 -2.58
C ARG A 142 16.87 1.37 -1.67
N ALA A 143 16.74 1.82 -0.41
CA ALA A 143 15.73 1.30 0.52
C ALA A 143 14.31 1.39 -0.06
N ALA A 144 13.95 2.51 -0.69
CA ALA A 144 12.64 2.71 -1.28
C ALA A 144 12.32 1.79 -2.47
N VAL A 145 13.32 1.22 -3.15
CA VAL A 145 13.13 0.33 -4.31
C VAL A 145 13.32 -1.16 -4.00
N LEU A 146 13.77 -1.52 -2.79
CA LEU A 146 14.00 -2.92 -2.41
C LEU A 146 12.76 -3.81 -2.59
N SER A 147 11.57 -3.28 -2.34
CA SER A 147 10.31 -4.01 -2.52
C SER A 147 10.02 -4.44 -3.97
N LEU A 148 10.81 -3.96 -4.94
CA LEU A 148 10.73 -4.35 -6.35
C LEU A 148 11.64 -5.55 -6.69
N LEU A 149 12.50 -5.96 -5.78
CA LEU A 149 13.40 -7.11 -5.97
C LEU A 149 12.70 -8.43 -5.62
N PRO A 150 13.16 -9.56 -6.19
CA PRO A 150 12.77 -10.88 -5.72
C PRO A 150 13.00 -11.03 -4.21
N PRO A 151 12.05 -11.59 -3.42
CA PRO A 151 12.18 -11.66 -1.97
C PRO A 151 13.46 -12.32 -1.48
N ASN A 152 13.95 -13.33 -2.20
CA ASN A 152 15.16 -14.08 -1.88
C ASN A 152 16.47 -13.35 -2.20
N THR A 153 16.41 -12.15 -2.78
CA THR A 153 17.61 -11.34 -3.09
C THR A 153 17.62 -10.01 -2.33
N ILE A 154 16.56 -9.68 -1.58
CA ILE A 154 16.42 -8.39 -0.90
C ILE A 154 17.55 -8.18 0.11
N GLU A 155 17.81 -9.19 0.93
CA GLU A 155 18.82 -9.13 2.00
C GLU A 155 20.23 -8.97 1.41
N ASP A 156 20.60 -9.83 0.46
CA ASP A 156 21.90 -9.76 -0.22
C ASP A 156 22.11 -8.41 -0.92
N VAL A 157 21.13 -7.93 -1.68
CA VAL A 157 21.24 -6.65 -2.40
C VAL A 157 21.30 -5.49 -1.42
N TRP A 158 20.60 -5.57 -0.29
CA TRP A 158 20.66 -4.52 0.73
C TRP A 158 22.02 -4.48 1.42
N PHE A 159 22.58 -5.63 1.82
CA PHE A 159 23.91 -5.66 2.43
C PHE A 159 25.00 -5.16 1.49
N ASN A 160 24.99 -5.61 0.22
CA ASN A 160 25.91 -5.06 -0.79
C ASN A 160 25.74 -3.55 -0.97
N ALA A 161 24.50 -3.05 -0.96
CA ALA A 161 24.22 -1.62 -1.07
C ALA A 161 24.74 -0.79 0.11
N LEU A 162 24.91 -1.39 1.29
CA LEU A 162 25.52 -0.78 2.48
C LEU A 162 27.05 -0.85 2.43
N GLU A 163 27.62 -1.92 1.89
CA GLU A 163 29.07 -2.06 1.69
C GLU A 163 29.61 -1.11 0.60
N ASP A 164 28.80 -0.81 -0.42
CA ASP A 164 29.11 0.15 -1.48
C ASP A 164 29.10 1.62 -1.01
N SER A 165 28.54 1.93 0.16
CA SER A 165 28.65 3.27 0.74
C SER A 165 29.95 3.39 1.52
N ASP A 166 30.96 4.03 0.90
CA ASP A 166 32.31 4.24 1.45
C ASP A 166 32.30 4.62 2.94
N ASP A 167 33.17 3.97 3.72
CA ASP A 167 33.39 4.08 5.17
C ASP A 167 33.79 5.50 5.67
N SER A 168 33.79 6.51 4.81
CA SER A 168 34.10 7.88 5.19
C SER A 168 32.83 8.63 5.60
N ASP A 169 32.63 8.70 6.92
CA ASP A 169 31.77 9.69 7.60
C ASP A 169 30.29 9.30 7.79
N THR A 170 30.04 8.05 8.21
CA THR A 170 28.73 7.64 8.75
C THR A 170 28.45 8.35 10.06
N THR A 171 27.75 9.49 9.96
CA THR A 171 27.09 10.12 11.11
C THR A 171 26.14 9.10 11.75
N LYS A 172 26.09 9.10 13.09
CA LYS A 172 25.32 8.19 13.96
C LYS A 172 23.82 7.94 13.64
N PRO A 173 23.07 8.74 12.85
CA PRO A 173 21.70 8.37 12.47
C PRO A 173 21.57 7.22 11.46
N THR A 174 22.63 6.87 10.73
CA THR A 174 22.60 5.86 9.64
C THR A 174 22.25 4.42 10.10
N PRO A 175 22.85 3.87 11.18
CA PRO A 175 22.62 2.47 11.59
C PRO A 175 21.16 2.16 11.97
N THR A 176 20.47 3.12 12.61
CA THR A 176 19.08 2.91 13.04
C THR A 176 18.08 2.98 11.90
N PHE A 177 18.39 3.69 10.82
CA PHE A 177 17.59 3.66 9.59
C PHE A 177 17.80 2.35 8.83
N THR A 178 19.03 1.84 8.76
CA THR A 178 19.36 0.62 8.02
C THR A 178 18.77 -0.64 8.66
N ASP A 179 18.69 -0.69 9.99
CA ASP A 179 18.07 -1.79 10.74
C ASP A 179 16.55 -1.90 10.51
N TYR A 180 15.88 -0.77 10.27
CA TYR A 180 14.44 -0.75 9.97
C TYR A 180 14.10 -1.39 8.62
N VAL A 181 15.03 -1.31 7.66
CA VAL A 181 14.81 -1.81 6.30
C VAL A 181 14.82 -3.34 6.24
N THR A 182 15.54 -3.99 7.16
CA THR A 182 15.64 -5.47 7.25
C THR A 182 14.84 -6.08 8.40
N SER A 183 14.26 -5.28 9.29
CA SER A 183 13.37 -5.79 10.34
C SER A 183 12.04 -6.26 9.76
N TYR A 184 11.98 -7.53 9.36
CA TYR A 184 10.75 -8.23 8.93
C TYR A 184 10.22 -9.14 10.04
#